data_AF-A0A952PEG2-F1
#
_entry.id   AF-A0A952PEG2-F1
#
_cell.length_a   1.000
_cell.length_b   1.000
_cell.length_c   1.000
_cell.angle_alpha   90.00
_cell.angle_beta   90.00
_cell.angle_gamma   90.00
#
_symmetry.space_group_name_H-M   'P 1'
#
loop_
_entity.id
_entity.type
_entity.pdbx_description
1 polymer ?
#
loop_
_entity_poly.entity_id
_entity_poly.type
_entity_poly.pdbx_seq_one_letter_code
_entity_poly.pdbx_strand_id
1 'polypeptide(L)'
;MSISHKGERIRETTNLTWDKLNFKLAMKLLENRYLEVLNPNNDKEKAVDISELFEDFLKFKSKSISYSAIKKYKQAWNNWIAEDYYSDEMNQLKKDIFERISTSKLHPNTINKSLDLLSAFFSYIKELGYIEESPISKSFKQQFKKDETEQFESGEIENILNEFTPDSEMWKLLKFISLTGLRISEALSLKSNNFFEGYISFSGKGNRKREIPLLPDSELWNLCQELKAKPKAFFWKSHAVPHRRLLKACNKLGIKNKGFHGIRKYFENSMIDAGANIKATADILGHTLAIQEKHYKTKTKVEKLKDAISVVTKYERHTKSTEKNPDDVIN
;
A
#
# COMPACT_ATOMS: atom_id res chain seq x y z
N MET A 1 33.67 -0.18 12.45
CA MET A 1 34.67 -1.04 13.11
C MET A 1 36.03 -0.67 12.56
N SER A 2 37.09 -0.57 13.39
CA SER A 2 38.44 -0.38 12.87
C SER A 2 39.07 -1.74 12.59
N ILE A 3 39.41 -2.01 11.33
CA ILE A 3 40.21 -3.16 10.95
C ILE A 3 41.61 -2.62 10.63
N SER A 4 42.64 -3.28 11.16
CA SER A 4 44.04 -2.96 10.85
C SER A 4 44.57 -4.00 9.87
N HIS A 5 45.13 -3.58 8.74
CA HIS A 5 45.81 -4.45 7.79
C HIS A 5 47.19 -3.86 7.49
N LYS A 6 48.26 -4.66 7.65
CA LYS A 6 49.67 -4.24 7.47
C LYS A 6 50.10 -3.01 8.27
N GLY A 7 49.64 -2.90 9.52
CA GLY A 7 50.10 -1.84 10.44
C GLY A 7 49.44 -0.48 10.25
N GLU A 8 48.63 -0.28 9.21
CA GLU A 8 47.86 0.95 9.03
C GLU A 8 46.40 0.77 9.49
N ARG A 9 45.90 1.79 10.19
CA ARG A 9 44.59 1.80 10.82
C ARG A 9 43.59 2.46 9.86
N ILE A 10 42.90 1.65 9.08
CA ILE A 10 41.91 2.15 8.10
C ILE A 10 40.60 2.44 8.85
N ARG A 11 40.20 3.72 8.87
CA ARG A 11 38.89 4.16 9.37
C ARG A 11 37.99 4.51 8.18
N GLU A 12 37.22 3.54 7.72
CA GLU A 12 36.03 3.84 6.91
C GLU A 12 34.80 3.81 7.83
N THR A 13 34.18 4.98 8.00
CA THR A 13 32.82 5.07 8.51
C THR A 13 31.87 4.74 7.36
N THR A 14 31.44 3.48 7.30
CA THR A 14 30.25 3.16 6.52
C THR A 14 29.10 3.94 7.18
N ASN A 15 28.44 4.83 6.45
CA ASN A 15 27.27 5.62 6.90
C ASN A 15 26.03 4.73 7.17
N LEU A 16 26.24 3.51 7.66
CA LEU A 16 25.23 2.52 7.98
C LEU A 16 24.82 2.73 9.44
N THR A 17 23.55 3.07 9.65
CA THR A 17 22.96 3.13 10.99
C THR A 17 22.93 1.73 11.60
N TRP A 18 23.54 1.62 12.78
CA TRP A 18 23.62 0.38 13.55
C TRP A 18 22.24 -0.06 14.05
N ASP A 19 21.71 -1.16 13.51
CA ASP A 19 20.50 -1.82 14.01
C ASP A 19 20.91 -3.00 14.90
N LYS A 20 20.40 -3.02 16.15
CA LYS A 20 20.63 -4.09 17.13
C LYS A 20 20.21 -5.47 16.59
N LEU A 21 19.27 -5.50 15.66
CA LEU A 21 18.79 -6.69 14.97
C LEU A 21 19.80 -7.21 13.93
N ASN A 22 20.41 -6.30 13.18
CA ASN A 22 21.47 -6.62 12.21
C ASN A 22 22.72 -7.15 12.92
N PHE A 23 23.02 -6.66 14.14
CA PHE A 23 24.12 -7.18 14.95
C PHE A 23 23.92 -8.65 15.31
N LYS A 24 22.73 -9.06 15.76
CA LYS A 24 22.49 -10.46 16.15
C LYS A 24 22.59 -11.40 14.94
N LEU A 25 22.09 -10.95 13.78
CA LEU A 25 22.25 -11.67 12.52
C LEU A 25 23.72 -11.77 12.11
N ALA A 26 24.45 -10.64 12.14
CA ALA A 26 25.87 -10.59 11.82
C ALA A 26 26.71 -11.47 12.76
N MET A 27 26.38 -11.53 14.06
CA MET A 27 27.06 -12.40 15.01
C MET A 27 26.80 -13.87 14.72
N LYS A 28 25.56 -14.26 14.38
CA LYS A 28 25.24 -15.64 13.98
C LYS A 28 25.97 -16.05 12.70
N LEU A 29 26.07 -15.13 11.73
CA LEU A 29 26.86 -15.34 10.50
C LEU A 29 28.35 -15.48 10.79
N LEU A 30 28.89 -14.65 11.69
CA LEU A 30 30.29 -14.71 12.12
C LEU A 30 30.59 -16.02 12.84
N GLU A 31 29.66 -16.48 13.69
CA GLU A 31 29.75 -17.74 14.41
C GLU A 31 29.72 -18.93 13.44
N ASN A 32 28.80 -18.95 12.47
CA ASN A 32 28.75 -19.98 11.43
C ASN A 32 30.06 -20.00 10.61
N ARG A 33 30.52 -18.84 10.12
CA ARG A 33 31.81 -18.75 9.40
C ARG A 33 33.01 -19.16 10.23
N TYR A 34 33.01 -18.85 11.53
CA TYR A 34 34.08 -19.25 12.44
C TYR A 34 34.10 -20.77 12.61
N LEU A 35 32.92 -21.41 12.70
CA LEU A 35 32.79 -22.86 12.76
C LEU A 35 33.21 -23.55 11.45
N GLU A 36 32.92 -22.96 10.28
CA GLU A 36 33.40 -23.44 8.96
C GLU A 36 34.94 -23.48 8.89
N VAL A 37 35.61 -22.46 9.44
CA VAL A 37 37.08 -22.38 9.48
C VAL A 37 37.68 -23.40 10.46
N LEU A 38 37.03 -23.64 11.59
CA LEU A 38 37.53 -24.56 12.61
C LEU A 38 37.36 -26.03 12.25
N ASN A 39 36.30 -26.39 11.50
CA ASN A 39 36.02 -27.77 11.09
C ASN A 39 35.89 -27.89 9.56
N PRO A 40 36.99 -27.81 8.82
CA PRO A 40 36.98 -27.82 7.35
C PRO A 40 36.47 -29.14 6.73
N ASN A 41 36.42 -30.22 7.51
CA ASN A 41 35.97 -31.56 7.10
C ASN A 41 34.73 -32.04 7.87
N ASN A 42 33.94 -31.16 8.50
CA ASN A 42 32.67 -31.62 9.07
C ASN A 42 31.71 -31.94 7.92
N ASP A 43 31.58 -33.24 7.65
CA ASP A 43 30.59 -33.83 6.78
C ASP A 43 29.23 -33.14 6.98
N LYS A 44 28.65 -32.63 5.89
CA LYS A 44 27.25 -32.16 5.74
C LYS A 44 26.63 -31.66 7.05
N GLU A 45 26.60 -30.34 7.26
CA GLU A 45 25.73 -29.74 8.27
C GLU A 45 24.40 -30.51 8.29
N LYS A 46 24.06 -31.09 9.45
CA LYS A 46 22.83 -31.87 9.61
C LYS A 46 21.71 -31.08 8.97
N ALA A 47 21.07 -31.68 7.97
CA ALA A 47 19.99 -31.05 7.27
C ALA A 47 18.97 -30.52 8.30
N VAL A 48 18.68 -29.23 8.23
CA VAL A 48 17.85 -28.54 9.23
C VAL A 48 16.43 -28.46 8.70
N ASP A 49 15.45 -28.75 9.56
CA ASP A 49 14.03 -28.59 9.21
C ASP A 49 13.73 -27.12 8.89
N ILE A 50 13.24 -26.87 7.67
CA ILE A 50 12.94 -25.51 7.23
C ILE A 50 11.73 -24.90 7.97
N SER A 51 10.87 -25.72 8.58
CA SER A 51 9.74 -25.28 9.39
C SER A 51 10.21 -24.59 10.67
N GLU A 52 11.25 -25.11 11.31
CA GLU A 52 11.89 -24.47 12.47
C GLU A 52 12.51 -23.13 12.08
N LEU A 53 13.24 -23.11 10.95
CA LEU A 53 13.84 -21.90 10.40
C LEU A 53 12.76 -20.85 10.04
N PHE A 54 11.59 -21.30 9.57
CA PHE A 54 10.48 -20.43 9.25
C PHE A 54 9.87 -19.78 10.49
N GLU A 55 9.64 -20.53 11.57
CA GLU A 55 9.17 -19.94 12.81
C GLU A 55 10.19 -18.96 13.40
N ASP A 56 11.49 -19.23 13.29
CA ASP A 56 12.54 -18.28 13.67
C ASP A 56 12.55 -17.01 12.82
N PHE A 57 12.36 -17.15 11.50
CA PHE A 57 12.18 -16.02 10.60
C PHE A 57 10.94 -15.19 10.98
N LEU A 58 9.82 -15.83 11.33
CA LEU A 58 8.61 -15.13 11.76
C LEU A 58 8.82 -14.41 13.09
N LYS A 59 9.49 -15.03 14.07
CA LYS A 59 9.88 -14.37 15.32
C LYS A 59 10.74 -13.13 15.05
N PHE A 60 11.72 -13.25 14.16
CA PHE A 60 12.56 -12.13 13.72
C PHE A 60 11.74 -11.01 13.09
N LYS A 61 10.88 -11.33 12.11
CA LYS A 61 10.04 -10.35 11.41
C LYS A 61 8.99 -9.71 12.31
N SER A 62 8.44 -10.45 13.28
CA SER A 62 7.36 -9.98 14.16
C SER A 62 7.68 -8.67 14.89
N LYS A 63 8.97 -8.38 15.10
CA LYS A 63 9.46 -7.14 15.73
C LYS A 63 9.29 -5.90 14.84
N SER A 64 9.11 -6.08 13.54
CA SER A 64 9.13 -5.02 12.52
C SER A 64 7.87 -4.95 11.65
N ILE A 65 7.04 -6.00 11.66
CA ILE A 65 5.84 -6.07 10.81
C ILE A 65 4.57 -6.33 11.63
N SER A 66 3.42 -5.99 11.07
CA SER A 66 2.13 -6.20 11.73
C SER A 66 1.76 -7.68 11.83
N TYR A 67 0.96 -8.03 12.83
CA TYR A 67 0.39 -9.37 12.98
C TYR A 67 -0.34 -9.87 11.70
N SER A 68 -1.04 -8.97 11.01
CA SER A 68 -1.70 -9.28 9.74
C SER A 68 -0.72 -9.62 8.61
N ALA A 69 0.51 -9.11 8.64
CA ALA A 69 1.55 -9.47 7.69
C ALA A 69 2.11 -10.86 8.03
N ILE A 70 2.35 -11.15 9.31
CA ILE A 70 2.77 -12.49 9.79
C ILE A 70 1.75 -13.56 9.35
N LYS A 71 0.45 -13.28 9.51
CA LYS A 71 -0.61 -14.21 9.07
C LYS A 71 -0.54 -14.52 7.56
N LYS A 72 -0.13 -13.55 6.73
CA LYS A 72 0.05 -13.78 5.28
C LYS A 72 1.23 -14.69 5.00
N TYR A 73 2.33 -14.57 5.75
CA TYR A 73 3.45 -15.52 5.63
C TYR A 73 2.99 -16.93 5.97
N LYS A 74 2.30 -17.13 7.11
CA LYS A 74 1.77 -18.45 7.50
C LYS A 74 0.80 -19.01 6.46
N GLN A 75 -0.06 -18.16 5.87
CA GLN A 75 -0.94 -18.58 4.79
C GLN A 75 -0.16 -18.97 3.52
N ALA A 76 0.87 -18.21 3.15
CA ALA A 76 1.72 -18.54 2.00
C ALA A 76 2.46 -19.87 2.23
N TRP A 77 3.00 -20.10 3.43
CA TRP A 77 3.60 -21.36 3.83
C TRP A 77 2.62 -22.52 3.62
N ASN A 78 1.47 -22.49 4.29
CA ASN A 78 0.48 -23.57 4.22
C ASN A 78 -0.07 -23.84 2.81
N ASN A 79 -0.08 -22.83 1.94
CA ASN A 79 -0.56 -23.00 0.57
C ASN A 79 0.43 -23.76 -0.32
N TRP A 80 1.74 -23.63 -0.06
CA TRP A 80 2.78 -24.04 -1.00
C TRP A 80 3.77 -25.06 -0.42
N ILE A 81 3.85 -25.17 0.90
CA ILE A 81 4.76 -26.05 1.64
C ILE A 81 3.88 -26.85 2.59
N ALA A 82 3.75 -28.14 2.34
CA ALA A 82 2.78 -29.00 3.04
C ALA A 82 3.42 -30.23 3.72
N GLU A 83 4.69 -30.48 3.45
CA GLU A 83 5.47 -31.57 4.01
C GLU A 83 6.66 -30.98 4.76
N ASP A 84 7.23 -31.78 5.65
CA ASP A 84 8.45 -31.43 6.35
C ASP A 84 9.61 -31.58 5.36
N TYR A 85 10.29 -30.48 5.08
CA TYR A 85 11.47 -30.47 4.23
C TYR A 85 12.69 -30.09 5.05
N TYR A 86 13.83 -30.61 4.63
CA TYR A 86 15.12 -30.24 5.17
C TYR A 86 15.91 -29.35 4.20
N SER A 87 16.94 -28.68 4.73
CA SER A 87 17.73 -27.69 4.01
C SER A 87 18.46 -28.23 2.76
N ASP A 88 18.70 -29.53 2.67
CA ASP A 88 19.30 -30.21 1.51
C ASP A 88 18.25 -30.68 0.46
N GLU A 89 16.95 -30.57 0.74
CA GLU A 89 15.86 -31.04 -0.12
C GLU A 89 15.27 -29.93 -1.01
N MET A 90 15.99 -28.81 -1.20
CA MET A 90 15.48 -27.62 -1.93
C MET A 90 15.07 -27.92 -3.38
N ASN A 91 15.72 -28.89 -4.03
CA ASN A 91 15.35 -29.30 -5.38
C ASN A 91 14.01 -30.05 -5.41
N GLN A 92 13.69 -30.85 -4.40
CA GLN A 92 12.41 -31.55 -4.28
C GLN A 92 11.31 -30.55 -3.96
N LEU A 93 11.52 -29.71 -2.95
CA LEU A 93 10.61 -28.63 -2.59
C LEU A 93 10.27 -27.71 -3.78
N LYS A 94 11.27 -27.38 -4.62
CA LYS A 94 11.06 -26.60 -5.84
C LYS A 94 10.07 -27.26 -6.81
N LYS A 95 10.15 -28.59 -6.99
CA LYS A 95 9.23 -29.35 -7.85
C LYS A 95 7.82 -29.36 -7.27
N ASP A 96 7.70 -29.60 -5.96
CA ASP A 96 6.40 -29.70 -5.30
C ASP A 96 5.66 -28.37 -5.27
N ILE A 97 6.39 -27.26 -5.06
CA ILE A 97 5.84 -25.91 -5.20
C ILE A 97 5.32 -25.68 -6.63
N PHE A 98 6.07 -26.09 -7.65
CA PHE A 98 5.66 -25.92 -9.05
C PHE A 98 4.40 -26.72 -9.39
N GLU A 99 4.30 -27.97 -8.91
CA GLU A 99 3.11 -28.80 -9.09
C GLU A 99 1.87 -28.19 -8.42
N ARG A 100 2.02 -27.72 -7.18
CA ARG A 100 0.95 -27.04 -6.44
C ARG A 100 0.49 -25.76 -7.14
N ILE A 101 1.41 -24.97 -7.69
CA ILE A 101 1.07 -23.77 -8.46
C ILE A 101 0.29 -24.14 -9.72
N SER A 102 0.72 -25.19 -10.41
CA SER A 102 0.11 -25.63 -11.68
C SER A 102 -1.31 -26.16 -11.50
N THR A 103 -1.61 -26.75 -10.33
CA THR A 103 -2.95 -27.25 -9.97
C THR A 103 -3.81 -26.23 -9.21
N SER A 104 -3.23 -25.07 -8.85
CA SER A 104 -3.91 -24.05 -8.06
C SER A 104 -4.99 -23.33 -8.87
N LYS A 105 -6.15 -23.13 -8.24
CA LYS A 105 -7.24 -22.27 -8.76
C LYS A 105 -7.16 -20.83 -8.24
N LEU A 106 -6.07 -20.48 -7.55
CA LEU A 106 -5.89 -19.12 -7.03
C LEU A 106 -5.60 -18.15 -8.17
N HIS A 107 -6.03 -16.90 -8.01
CA HIS A 107 -5.73 -15.85 -8.97
C HIS A 107 -4.20 -15.63 -9.08
N PRO A 108 -3.63 -15.43 -10.29
CA PRO A 108 -2.19 -15.26 -10.49
C PRO A 108 -1.51 -14.22 -9.59
N ASN A 109 -2.16 -13.06 -9.38
CA ASN A 109 -1.69 -12.04 -8.44
C ASN A 109 -1.54 -12.55 -6.99
N THR A 110 -2.44 -13.44 -6.55
CA THR A 110 -2.40 -14.05 -5.20
C THR A 110 -1.26 -15.04 -5.10
N ILE A 111 -1.04 -15.83 -6.17
CA ILE A 111 0.09 -16.76 -6.28
C ILE A 111 1.40 -15.96 -6.20
N ASN A 112 1.59 -14.97 -7.09
CA ASN A 112 2.80 -14.16 -7.13
C ASN A 112 3.11 -13.47 -5.79
N LYS A 113 2.09 -12.91 -5.11
CA LYS A 113 2.29 -12.30 -3.77
C LYS A 113 2.70 -13.31 -2.71
N SER A 114 2.18 -14.53 -2.79
CA SER A 114 2.58 -15.60 -1.86
C SER A 114 4.02 -16.03 -2.12
N LEU A 115 4.42 -16.15 -3.39
CA LEU A 115 5.79 -16.44 -3.78
C LEU A 115 6.76 -15.33 -3.37
N ASP A 116 6.36 -14.06 -3.45
CA ASP A 116 7.18 -12.95 -2.95
C ASP A 116 7.44 -13.04 -1.43
N LEU A 117 6.43 -13.48 -0.66
CA LEU A 117 6.59 -13.71 0.78
C LEU A 117 7.53 -14.88 1.06
N LEU A 118 7.35 -16.00 0.37
CA LEU A 118 8.23 -17.17 0.53
C LEU A 118 9.66 -16.86 0.07
N SER A 119 9.84 -16.13 -1.02
CA SER A 119 11.15 -15.70 -1.50
C SER A 119 11.91 -14.87 -0.46
N ALA A 120 11.20 -14.02 0.31
CA ALA A 120 11.81 -13.27 1.40
C ALA A 120 12.29 -14.18 2.55
N PHE A 121 11.58 -15.28 2.83
CA PHE A 121 12.02 -16.29 3.79
C PHE A 121 13.24 -17.09 3.26
N PHE A 122 13.18 -17.59 2.04
CA PHE A 122 14.28 -18.37 1.47
C PHE A 122 15.55 -17.53 1.28
N SER A 123 15.41 -16.23 0.99
CA SER A 123 16.56 -15.31 0.98
C SER A 123 17.21 -15.19 2.36
N TYR A 124 16.40 -15.16 3.43
CA TYR A 124 16.90 -15.08 4.81
C TYR A 124 17.68 -16.33 5.21
N ILE A 125 17.19 -17.54 4.91
CA ILE A 125 17.92 -18.76 5.26
C ILE A 125 19.13 -19.01 4.35
N LYS A 126 19.10 -18.53 3.10
CA LYS A 126 20.27 -18.47 2.22
C LYS A 126 21.36 -17.55 2.77
N GLU A 127 20.99 -16.35 3.22
CA GLU A 127 21.93 -15.43 3.86
C GLU A 127 22.59 -16.05 5.09
N LEU A 128 21.85 -16.86 5.86
CA LEU A 128 22.34 -17.60 7.02
C LEU A 128 23.24 -18.80 6.70
N GLY A 129 23.37 -19.18 5.43
CA GLY A 129 24.19 -20.31 4.99
C GLY A 129 23.48 -21.66 4.97
N TYR A 130 22.20 -21.74 5.38
CA TYR A 130 21.49 -23.03 5.43
C TYR A 130 21.20 -23.64 4.06
N ILE A 131 21.08 -22.80 3.02
CA ILE A 131 20.84 -23.25 1.64
C ILE A 131 21.72 -22.46 0.67
N GLU A 132 22.12 -23.08 -0.43
CA GLU A 132 22.86 -22.41 -1.50
C GLU A 132 21.94 -21.57 -2.39
N GLU A 133 20.76 -22.10 -2.72
CA GLU A 133 19.84 -21.47 -3.67
C GLU A 133 18.38 -21.55 -3.23
N SER A 134 17.62 -20.49 -3.53
CA SER A 134 16.20 -20.41 -3.20
C SER A 134 15.38 -21.35 -4.09
N PRO A 135 14.46 -22.18 -3.52
CA PRO A 135 13.55 -23.01 -4.30
C PRO A 135 12.49 -22.18 -5.04
N ILE A 136 12.25 -20.92 -4.62
CA ILE A 136 11.31 -20.02 -5.31
C ILE A 136 11.95 -19.46 -6.57
N SER A 137 11.57 -20.00 -7.72
CA SER A 137 12.03 -19.55 -9.03
C SER A 137 11.23 -18.35 -9.55
N LYS A 138 11.90 -17.43 -10.26
CA LYS A 138 11.22 -16.37 -11.03
C LYS A 138 10.26 -16.92 -12.08
N SER A 139 10.55 -18.10 -12.63
CA SER A 139 9.68 -18.77 -13.62
C SER A 139 8.34 -19.21 -13.06
N PHE A 140 8.18 -19.26 -11.73
CA PHE A 140 6.91 -19.60 -11.09
C PHE A 140 5.92 -18.44 -11.11
N LYS A 141 6.37 -17.21 -11.42
CA LYS A 141 5.49 -16.06 -11.49
C LYS A 141 4.58 -16.16 -12.72
N GLN A 142 3.29 -16.11 -12.47
CA GLN A 142 2.28 -16.14 -13.52
C GLN A 142 2.02 -14.73 -14.04
N GLN A 143 2.00 -14.58 -15.36
CA GLN A 143 1.57 -13.32 -15.97
C GLN A 143 0.07 -13.16 -15.84
N PHE A 144 -0.37 -11.93 -15.58
CA PHE A 144 -1.78 -11.58 -15.62
C PHE A 144 -1.93 -10.13 -16.02
N LYS A 145 -2.98 -9.82 -16.77
CA LYS A 145 -3.38 -8.43 -17.00
C LYS A 145 -3.98 -7.93 -15.70
N LYS A 146 -3.39 -6.90 -15.12
CA LYS A 146 -4.01 -6.21 -14.00
C LYS A 146 -5.17 -5.41 -14.57
N ASP A 147 -6.40 -5.77 -14.21
CA ASP A 147 -7.56 -4.96 -14.55
C ASP A 147 -7.33 -3.53 -14.06
N GLU A 148 -7.67 -2.57 -14.92
CA GLU A 148 -7.72 -1.19 -14.48
C GLU A 148 -8.66 -1.11 -13.29
N THR A 149 -8.26 -0.34 -12.28
CA THR A 149 -9.09 -0.21 -11.08
C THR A 149 -10.33 0.58 -11.48
N GLU A 150 -11.42 -0.13 -11.71
CA GLU A 150 -12.70 0.46 -12.09
C GLU A 150 -13.13 1.48 -11.04
N GLN A 151 -13.56 2.63 -11.52
CA GLN A 151 -13.88 3.79 -10.72
C GLN A 151 -15.39 3.89 -10.59
N PHE A 152 -15.89 4.44 -9.48
CA PHE A 152 -17.30 4.83 -9.47
C PHE A 152 -17.51 5.95 -10.49
N GLU A 153 -18.55 5.82 -11.31
CA GLU A 153 -18.96 6.84 -12.27
C GLU A 153 -19.72 7.97 -11.56
N SER A 154 -19.88 9.10 -12.26
CA SER A 154 -20.69 10.22 -11.76
C SER A 154 -22.12 9.75 -11.49
N GLY A 155 -22.64 9.98 -10.27
CA GLY A 155 -23.99 9.56 -9.88
C GLY A 155 -24.05 8.20 -9.19
N GLU A 156 -23.07 7.30 -9.37
CA GLU A 156 -23.12 5.96 -8.75
C GLU A 156 -23.06 6.05 -7.22
N ILE A 157 -22.28 6.97 -6.66
CA ILE A 157 -22.18 7.14 -5.21
C ILE A 157 -23.46 7.73 -4.65
N GLU A 158 -24.07 8.69 -5.34
CA GLU A 158 -25.36 9.27 -4.98
C GLU A 158 -26.45 8.21 -4.98
N ASN A 159 -26.50 7.35 -6.02
CA ASN A 159 -27.42 6.23 -6.10
C ASN A 159 -27.22 5.24 -4.93
N ILE A 160 -25.97 4.91 -4.60
CA ILE A 160 -25.65 4.07 -3.44
C ILE A 160 -26.08 4.73 -2.13
N LEU A 161 -25.90 6.05 -1.98
CA LEU A 161 -26.34 6.78 -0.79
C LEU A 161 -27.85 6.74 -0.62
N ASN A 162 -28.62 6.85 -1.72
CA ASN A 162 -30.08 6.81 -1.71
C ASN A 162 -30.66 5.45 -1.27
N GLU A 163 -29.86 4.38 -1.28
CA GLU A 163 -30.23 3.06 -0.73
C GLU A 163 -30.20 3.00 0.80
N PHE A 164 -29.66 4.02 1.46
CA PHE A 164 -29.62 4.11 2.91
C PHE A 164 -30.48 5.27 3.38
N THR A 165 -31.16 5.07 4.52
CA THR A 165 -31.89 6.15 5.18
C THR A 165 -30.95 7.35 5.39
N PRO A 166 -31.35 8.56 4.96
CA PRO A 166 -30.60 9.78 5.24
C PRO A 166 -30.22 9.85 6.72
N ASP A 167 -29.02 10.33 6.99
CA ASP A 167 -28.43 10.44 8.33
C ASP A 167 -28.22 9.15 9.12
N SER A 168 -28.55 7.98 8.56
CA SER A 168 -28.13 6.72 9.17
C SER A 168 -26.60 6.62 9.23
N GLU A 169 -26.10 5.85 10.20
CA GLU A 169 -24.65 5.68 10.38
C GLU A 169 -23.93 5.18 9.11
N MET A 170 -24.61 4.37 8.28
CA MET A 170 -24.02 3.86 7.04
C MET A 170 -23.96 4.95 5.98
N TRP A 171 -25.03 5.74 5.87
CA TRP A 171 -25.09 6.91 5.00
C TRP A 171 -23.99 7.90 5.36
N LYS A 172 -23.87 8.26 6.65
CA LYS A 172 -22.82 9.15 7.17
C LYS A 172 -21.42 8.62 6.88
N LEU A 173 -21.17 7.32 7.07
CA LEU A 173 -19.87 6.72 6.79
C LEU A 173 -19.50 6.79 5.29
N LEU A 174 -20.45 6.46 4.40
CA LEU A 174 -20.23 6.53 2.96
C LEU A 174 -19.97 7.96 2.51
N LYS A 175 -20.83 8.89 2.94
CA LYS A 175 -20.72 10.32 2.63
C LYS A 175 -19.42 10.92 3.16
N PHE A 176 -19.05 10.59 4.39
CA PHE A 176 -17.80 11.05 4.98
C PHE A 176 -16.58 10.57 4.17
N ILE A 177 -16.55 9.30 3.77
CA ILE A 177 -15.44 8.76 2.96
C ILE A 177 -15.43 9.35 1.55
N SER A 178 -16.59 9.63 0.94
CA SER A 178 -16.65 10.27 -0.38
C SER A 178 -16.17 11.72 -0.35
N LEU A 179 -16.30 12.42 0.79
CA LEU A 179 -15.87 13.81 0.96
C LEU A 179 -14.43 13.97 1.45
N THR A 180 -13.85 12.94 2.07
CA THR A 180 -12.51 13.01 2.69
C THR A 180 -11.49 12.09 2.06
N GLY A 181 -11.95 11.08 1.32
CA GLY A 181 -11.11 10.02 0.79
C GLY A 181 -10.46 9.14 1.86
N LEU A 182 -10.88 9.16 3.14
CA LEU A 182 -10.25 8.32 4.17
C LEU A 182 -10.34 6.82 3.84
N ARG A 183 -9.35 6.03 4.29
CA ARG A 183 -9.54 4.56 4.31
C ARG A 183 -10.62 4.23 5.34
N ILE A 184 -11.46 3.23 5.08
CA ILE A 184 -12.51 2.83 6.02
C ILE A 184 -11.95 2.53 7.43
N SER A 185 -10.79 1.89 7.54
CA SER A 185 -10.17 1.62 8.84
C SER A 185 -9.77 2.89 9.58
N GLU A 186 -9.39 3.94 8.85
CA GLU A 186 -9.02 5.25 9.41
C GLU A 186 -10.29 5.98 9.86
N ALA A 187 -11.34 6.00 9.01
CA ALA A 187 -12.64 6.59 9.35
C ALA A 187 -13.24 5.94 10.61
N LEU A 188 -13.26 4.61 10.69
CA LEU A 188 -13.76 3.87 11.85
C LEU A 188 -12.91 4.04 13.12
N SER A 189 -11.70 4.59 13.02
CA SER A 189 -10.81 4.85 14.17
C SER A 189 -10.95 6.26 14.75
N LEU A 190 -11.64 7.16 14.06
CA LEU A 190 -11.83 8.55 14.48
C LEU A 190 -12.63 8.65 15.78
N LYS A 191 -12.18 9.56 16.65
CA LYS A 191 -12.77 9.95 17.93
C LYS A 191 -13.03 11.45 17.95
N SER A 192 -13.76 11.93 18.95
CA SER A 192 -14.06 13.36 19.12
C SER A 192 -12.82 14.26 19.07
N ASN A 193 -11.70 13.82 19.66
CA ASN A 193 -10.43 14.56 19.67
C ASN A 193 -9.69 14.61 18.32
N ASN A 194 -10.21 13.96 17.28
CA ASN A 194 -9.68 14.10 15.93
C ASN A 194 -10.29 15.30 15.17
N PHE A 195 -11.37 15.89 15.68
CA PHE A 195 -12.10 16.97 15.03
C PHE A 195 -11.79 18.32 15.69
N PHE A 196 -11.07 19.17 14.97
CA PHE A 196 -10.66 20.51 15.40
C PHE A 196 -11.45 21.58 14.64
N GLU A 197 -11.35 22.83 15.11
CA GLU A 197 -11.88 23.96 14.37
C GLU A 197 -11.09 24.13 13.07
N GLY A 198 -11.73 23.81 11.94
CA GLY A 198 -11.16 23.98 10.61
C GLY A 198 -10.40 22.79 10.04
N TYR A 199 -10.23 21.67 10.77
CA TYR A 199 -9.60 20.47 10.21
C TYR A 199 -9.90 19.17 10.97
N ILE A 200 -9.75 18.03 10.29
CA ILE A 200 -9.71 16.69 10.88
C ILE A 200 -8.26 16.23 10.94
N SER A 201 -7.80 15.73 12.09
CA SER A 201 -6.41 15.28 12.28
C SER A 201 -6.32 13.84 12.75
N PHE A 202 -5.54 13.01 12.05
CA PHE A 202 -5.45 11.57 12.33
C PHE A 202 -4.14 10.97 11.80
N SER A 203 -3.72 9.83 12.37
CA SER A 203 -2.53 9.10 11.93
C SER A 203 -2.90 8.00 10.92
N GLY A 204 -2.27 8.03 9.75
CA GLY A 204 -2.36 6.96 8.76
C GLY A 204 -1.39 5.79 9.01
N LYS A 205 -1.31 4.88 8.02
CA LYS A 205 -0.31 3.80 8.02
C LYS A 205 1.10 4.37 8.18
N GLY A 206 1.89 3.80 9.09
CA GLY A 206 3.23 4.30 9.42
C GLY A 206 3.25 5.49 10.38
N ASN A 207 2.15 5.73 11.10
CA ASN A 207 1.99 6.80 12.09
C ASN A 207 2.25 8.22 11.54
N ARG A 208 2.04 8.41 10.23
CA ARG A 208 2.13 9.74 9.61
C ARG A 208 0.84 10.50 9.89
N LYS A 209 0.98 11.63 10.59
CA LYS A 209 -0.12 12.56 10.84
C LYS A 209 -0.59 13.15 9.52
N ARG A 210 -1.91 13.22 9.33
CA ARG A 210 -2.57 13.88 8.20
C ARG A 210 -3.65 14.79 8.71
N GLU A 211 -3.84 15.87 7.98
CA GLU A 211 -4.85 16.88 8.26
C GLU A 211 -5.70 17.09 7.02
N ILE A 212 -7.02 17.12 7.21
CA ILE A 212 -7.98 17.42 6.16
C ILE A 212 -8.65 18.74 6.52
N PRO A 213 -8.47 19.79 5.72
CA PRO A 213 -9.10 21.07 6.00
C PRO A 213 -10.61 20.95 5.89
N LEU A 214 -11.31 21.65 6.79
CA LEU A 214 -12.75 21.78 6.81
C LEU A 214 -13.10 23.22 6.45
N LEU A 215 -13.85 23.38 5.37
CA LEU A 215 -14.41 24.67 5.00
C LEU A 215 -15.66 24.92 5.87
N PRO A 216 -15.78 26.07 6.54
CA PRO A 216 -16.98 26.43 7.29
C PRO A 216 -18.25 26.29 6.45
N ASP A 217 -19.35 25.85 7.08
CA ASP A 217 -20.67 25.67 6.48
C ASP A 217 -20.76 24.69 5.29
N SER A 218 -19.67 23.97 5.00
CA SER A 218 -19.70 22.87 4.03
C SER A 218 -20.48 21.66 4.56
N GLU A 219 -20.94 20.81 3.64
CA GLU A 219 -21.57 19.53 4.01
C GLU A 219 -20.67 18.68 4.92
N LEU A 220 -19.35 18.67 4.64
CA LEU A 220 -18.37 17.97 5.46
C LEU A 220 -18.25 18.59 6.86
N TRP A 221 -18.31 19.92 6.97
CA TRP A 221 -18.29 20.63 8.26
C TRP A 221 -19.45 20.19 9.13
N ASN A 222 -20.68 20.27 8.61
CA ASN A 222 -21.89 19.88 9.36
C ASN A 222 -21.82 18.42 9.83
N LEU A 223 -21.39 17.52 8.94
CA LEU A 223 -21.19 16.12 9.28
C LEU A 223 -20.14 15.94 10.39
N CYS A 224 -19.04 16.69 10.35
CA CYS A 224 -18.00 16.63 11.39
C CYS A 224 -18.49 17.10 12.76
N GLN A 225 -19.36 18.10 12.82
CA GLN A 225 -19.92 18.58 14.08
C GLN A 225 -20.75 17.49 14.78
N GLU A 226 -21.55 16.74 14.02
CA GLU A 226 -22.31 15.61 14.54
C GLU A 226 -21.41 14.43 14.97
N LEU A 227 -20.36 14.14 14.19
CA LEU A 227 -19.41 13.06 14.51
C LEU A 227 -18.56 13.40 15.76
N LYS A 228 -18.22 14.68 15.94
CA LYS A 228 -17.45 15.20 17.09
C LYS A 228 -18.23 15.07 18.40
N ALA A 229 -19.56 15.17 18.36
CA ALA A 229 -20.43 15.00 19.54
C ALA A 229 -20.40 13.57 20.12
N LYS A 230 -19.85 12.59 19.38
CA LYS A 230 -19.75 11.19 19.81
C LYS A 230 -18.33 10.86 20.29
N PRO A 231 -18.15 10.03 21.33
CA PRO A 231 -16.82 9.55 21.74
C PRO A 231 -16.05 8.86 20.60
N LYS A 232 -16.79 8.19 19.71
CA LYS A 232 -16.29 7.55 18.51
C LYS A 232 -17.15 7.98 17.33
N ALA A 233 -16.53 8.40 16.23
CA ALA A 233 -17.25 8.94 15.07
C ALA A 233 -18.25 7.92 14.48
N PHE A 234 -17.84 6.65 14.38
CA PHE A 234 -18.67 5.57 13.86
C PHE A 234 -18.65 4.35 14.78
N PHE A 235 -19.80 3.71 15.00
CA PHE A 235 -19.91 2.67 16.02
C PHE A 235 -19.24 1.32 15.65
N TRP A 236 -19.03 1.02 14.36
CA TRP A 236 -18.50 -0.29 13.96
C TRP A 236 -17.07 -0.54 14.47
N LYS A 237 -16.85 -1.76 14.98
CA LYS A 237 -15.51 -2.23 15.42
C LYS A 237 -14.65 -2.71 14.26
N SER A 238 -15.26 -3.15 13.16
CA SER A 238 -14.57 -3.63 11.96
C SER A 238 -15.29 -3.18 10.69
N HIS A 239 -14.57 -3.18 9.57
CA HIS A 239 -15.11 -2.82 8.27
C HIS A 239 -16.00 -3.91 7.64
N ALA A 240 -16.10 -5.11 8.23
CA ALA A 240 -16.80 -6.24 7.64
C ALA A 240 -18.30 -5.97 7.42
N VAL A 241 -18.98 -5.39 8.43
CA VAL A 241 -20.42 -5.08 8.35
C VAL A 241 -20.68 -3.95 7.35
N PRO A 242 -20.00 -2.78 7.41
CA PRO A 242 -20.15 -1.76 6.38
C PRO A 242 -19.87 -2.28 4.97
N HIS A 243 -18.83 -3.10 4.79
CA HIS A 243 -18.46 -3.64 3.48
C HIS A 243 -19.55 -4.54 2.90
N ARG A 244 -20.13 -5.42 3.73
CA ARG A 244 -21.25 -6.27 3.32
C ARG A 244 -22.50 -5.46 2.97
N ARG A 245 -22.78 -4.38 3.71
CA ARG A 245 -23.91 -3.47 3.41
C ARG A 245 -23.70 -2.73 2.09
N LEU A 246 -22.49 -2.24 1.84
CA LEU A 246 -22.13 -1.62 0.56
C LEU A 246 -22.29 -2.60 -0.61
N LEU A 247 -21.77 -3.83 -0.46
CA LEU A 247 -21.94 -4.88 -1.47
C LEU A 247 -23.42 -5.15 -1.78
N LYS A 248 -24.27 -5.23 -0.76
CA LYS A 248 -25.71 -5.44 -0.95
C LYS A 248 -26.37 -4.30 -1.72
N ALA A 249 -26.03 -3.05 -1.42
CA ALA A 249 -26.54 -1.88 -2.14
C ALA A 249 -26.08 -1.87 -3.61
N CYS A 250 -24.78 -2.09 -3.85
CA CYS A 250 -24.23 -2.20 -5.20
C CYS A 250 -24.94 -3.28 -6.03
N ASN A 251 -25.13 -4.48 -5.46
CA ASN A 251 -25.81 -5.58 -6.13
C ASN A 251 -27.27 -5.25 -6.47
N LYS A 252 -27.99 -4.56 -5.57
CA LYS A 252 -29.38 -4.15 -5.81
C LYS A 252 -29.49 -3.15 -6.97
N LEU A 253 -28.51 -2.24 -7.08
CA LEU A 253 -28.47 -1.21 -8.11
C LEU A 253 -27.86 -1.68 -9.44
N GLY A 254 -27.38 -2.93 -9.52
CA GLY A 254 -26.62 -3.41 -10.68
C GLY A 254 -25.25 -2.74 -10.84
N ILE A 255 -24.77 -2.05 -9.81
CA ILE A 255 -23.47 -1.36 -9.80
C ILE A 255 -22.39 -2.37 -9.43
N LYS A 256 -21.33 -2.46 -10.22
CA LYS A 256 -20.19 -3.31 -9.87
C LYS A 256 -19.54 -2.83 -8.57
N ASN A 257 -19.47 -3.69 -7.57
CA ASN A 257 -18.95 -3.31 -6.25
C ASN A 257 -17.42 -3.10 -6.28
N LYS A 258 -17.00 -1.84 -6.15
CA LYS A 258 -15.60 -1.41 -6.08
C LYS A 258 -15.11 -1.23 -4.62
N GLY A 259 -15.97 -1.51 -3.64
CA GLY A 259 -15.73 -1.39 -2.21
C GLY A 259 -15.46 0.05 -1.74
N PHE A 260 -15.10 0.21 -0.47
CA PHE A 260 -14.74 1.53 0.09
C PHE A 260 -13.49 2.14 -0.56
N HIS A 261 -12.61 1.29 -1.11
CA HIS A 261 -11.45 1.79 -1.86
C HIS A 261 -11.88 2.47 -3.17
N GLY A 262 -12.94 1.97 -3.83
CA GLY A 262 -13.55 2.63 -4.98
C GLY A 262 -14.07 4.03 -4.65
N ILE A 263 -14.72 4.20 -3.50
CA ILE A 263 -15.23 5.52 -3.04
C ILE A 263 -14.07 6.49 -2.80
N ARG A 264 -13.00 6.01 -2.13
CA ARG A 264 -11.78 6.80 -1.97
C ARG A 264 -11.14 7.16 -3.32
N LYS A 265 -11.15 6.24 -4.29
CA LYS A 265 -10.62 6.50 -5.62
C LYS A 265 -11.45 7.54 -6.36
N TYR A 266 -12.78 7.50 -6.20
CA TYR A 266 -13.66 8.55 -6.67
C TYR A 266 -13.27 9.92 -6.09
N PHE A 267 -13.06 10.04 -4.77
CA PHE A 267 -12.60 11.30 -4.18
C PHE A 267 -11.25 11.78 -4.76
N GLU A 268 -10.27 10.88 -4.87
CA GLU A 268 -8.97 11.20 -5.49
C GLU A 268 -9.13 11.73 -6.91
N ASN A 269 -10.03 11.12 -7.67
CA ASN A 269 -10.34 11.51 -9.03
C ASN A 269 -11.03 12.86 -9.09
N SER A 270 -12.01 13.12 -8.23
CA SER A 270 -12.67 14.43 -8.15
C SER A 270 -11.66 15.54 -7.83
N MET A 271 -10.69 15.28 -6.95
CA MET A 271 -9.59 16.21 -6.66
C MET A 271 -8.70 16.46 -7.88
N ILE A 272 -8.31 15.40 -8.60
CA ILE A 272 -7.55 15.52 -9.86
C ILE A 272 -8.36 16.31 -10.90
N ASP A 273 -9.65 16.02 -11.01
CA ASP A 273 -10.55 16.60 -11.99
C ASP A 273 -10.82 18.08 -11.72
N ALA A 274 -10.86 18.48 -10.44
CA ALA A 274 -10.90 19.87 -9.98
C ALA A 274 -9.56 20.63 -10.12
N GLY A 275 -8.49 19.98 -10.59
CA GLY A 275 -7.18 20.61 -10.77
C GLY A 275 -6.36 20.74 -9.48
N ALA A 276 -6.67 19.96 -8.43
CA ALA A 276 -5.90 19.98 -7.20
C ALA A 276 -4.42 19.60 -7.44
N ASN A 277 -3.53 20.25 -6.68
CA ASN A 277 -2.09 19.99 -6.75
C ASN A 277 -1.76 18.53 -6.36
N ILE A 278 -0.87 17.87 -7.12
CA ILE A 278 -0.46 16.46 -6.90
C ILE A 278 0.00 16.22 -5.46
N LYS A 279 0.81 17.13 -4.91
CA LYS A 279 1.34 17.03 -3.54
C LYS A 279 0.22 17.17 -2.52
N ALA A 280 -0.67 18.16 -2.67
CA ALA A 280 -1.80 18.35 -1.78
C ALA A 280 -2.73 17.11 -1.77
N THR A 281 -3.04 16.56 -2.95
CA THR A 281 -3.82 15.33 -3.08
C THR A 281 -3.10 14.15 -2.43
N ALA A 282 -1.78 14.02 -2.61
CA ALA A 282 -0.98 12.97 -1.97
C ALA A 282 -0.98 13.09 -0.44
N ASP A 283 -0.91 14.31 0.11
CA ASP A 283 -0.86 14.56 1.55
C ASP A 283 -2.21 14.22 2.21
N ILE A 284 -3.33 14.66 1.63
CA ILE A 284 -4.70 14.32 2.08
C ILE A 284 -4.91 12.81 2.03
N LEU A 285 -4.57 12.18 0.90
CA LEU A 285 -4.74 10.75 0.73
C LEU A 285 -3.69 9.96 1.54
N GLY A 286 -2.56 10.52 1.93
CA GLY A 286 -1.43 9.76 2.49
C GLY A 286 -0.86 8.76 1.49
N HIS A 287 -0.64 9.21 0.26
CA HIS A 287 0.15 8.50 -0.76
C HIS A 287 1.61 8.98 -0.73
N THR A 288 2.54 8.16 -1.21
CA THR A 288 3.84 8.70 -1.62
C THR A 288 3.66 9.48 -2.92
N LEU A 289 4.50 10.48 -3.17
CA LEU A 289 4.46 11.25 -4.41
C LEU A 289 4.54 10.35 -5.65
N ALA A 290 5.45 9.37 -5.64
CA ALA A 290 5.57 8.41 -6.75
C ALA A 290 4.28 7.63 -7.04
N ILE A 291 3.52 7.26 -6.00
CA ILE A 291 2.22 6.59 -6.18
C ILE A 291 1.20 7.58 -6.77
N GLN A 292 1.15 8.80 -6.23
CA GLN A 292 0.20 9.80 -6.69
C GLN A 292 0.45 10.22 -8.14
N GLU A 293 1.71 10.45 -8.52
CA GLU A 293 2.10 10.78 -9.89
C GLU A 293 1.66 9.72 -10.88
N LYS A 294 1.80 8.44 -10.53
CA LYS A 294 1.32 7.34 -11.37
C LYS A 294 -0.19 7.45 -11.62
N HIS A 295 -0.98 7.79 -10.59
CA HIS A 295 -2.43 7.96 -10.72
C HIS A 295 -2.78 9.18 -11.59
N TYR A 296 -2.07 10.30 -11.45
CA TYR A 296 -2.26 11.49 -12.30
C TYR A 296 -1.93 11.20 -13.77
N LYS A 297 -0.80 10.51 -14.04
CA LYS A 297 -0.37 10.17 -15.41
C LYS A 297 -1.40 9.30 -16.14
N THR A 298 -2.00 8.33 -15.45
CA THR A 298 -3.07 7.50 -16.04
C THR A 298 -4.35 8.29 -16.38
N LYS A 299 -4.55 9.45 -15.75
CA LYS A 299 -5.75 10.30 -15.91
C LYS A 299 -5.56 11.46 -16.88
N THR A 300 -4.33 11.75 -17.30
CA THR A 300 -4.05 12.83 -18.26
C THR A 300 -4.52 12.38 -19.64
N LYS A 301 -5.84 12.42 -19.86
CA LYS A 301 -6.46 12.17 -21.16
C LYS A 301 -6.11 13.33 -22.09
N VAL A 302 -5.87 13.01 -23.36
CA VAL A 302 -5.59 13.97 -24.44
C VAL A 302 -6.64 15.10 -24.50
N GLU A 303 -7.88 14.82 -24.11
CA GLU A 303 -8.97 15.80 -24.03
C GLU A 303 -8.70 16.94 -23.04
N LYS A 304 -8.20 16.65 -21.83
CA LYS A 304 -7.85 17.71 -20.87
C LYS A 304 -6.65 18.54 -21.32
N LEU A 305 -5.75 17.93 -22.10
CA LEU A 305 -4.66 18.66 -22.73
C LEU A 305 -5.19 19.61 -23.82
N LYS A 306 -6.21 19.21 -24.59
CA LYS A 306 -6.88 20.08 -25.57
C LYS A 306 -7.56 21.27 -24.88
N ASP A 307 -8.26 21.06 -23.77
CA ASP A 307 -8.90 22.15 -23.03
C ASP A 307 -7.87 23.14 -22.47
N ALA A 308 -6.78 22.63 -21.87
CA ALA A 308 -5.69 23.48 -21.39
C ALA A 308 -5.00 24.27 -22.53
N ILE A 309 -4.73 23.61 -23.67
CA ILE A 309 -4.17 24.27 -24.86
C ILE A 309 -5.16 25.30 -25.44
N SER A 310 -6.47 25.06 -25.36
CA SER A 310 -7.50 26.01 -25.82
C SER A 310 -7.51 27.31 -24.99
N VAL A 311 -7.21 27.22 -23.69
CA VAL A 311 -7.10 28.39 -22.82
C VAL A 311 -5.87 29.22 -23.19
N VAL A 312 -4.71 28.57 -23.39
CA VAL A 312 -3.46 29.25 -23.80
C VAL A 312 -3.62 29.92 -25.17
N THR A 313 -4.21 29.22 -26.14
CA THR A 313 -4.43 29.75 -27.49
C THR A 313 -5.50 30.85 -27.55
N LYS A 314 -6.48 30.86 -26.63
CA LYS A 314 -7.40 32.01 -26.46
C LYS A 314 -6.70 33.21 -25.83
N TYR A 315 -5.78 32.98 -24.89
CA TYR A 315 -5.01 34.04 -24.24
C TYR A 315 -4.11 34.79 -25.26
N GLU A 316 -3.45 34.07 -26.17
CA GLU A 316 -2.66 34.68 -27.25
C GLU A 316 -3.48 35.51 -28.26
N ARG A 317 -4.76 35.19 -28.44
CA ARG A 317 -5.66 35.98 -29.31
C ARG A 317 -6.10 37.29 -28.67
N HIS A 318 -6.21 37.34 -27.33
CA HIS A 318 -6.54 38.56 -26.61
C HIS A 318 -5.34 39.50 -26.42
N THR A 319 -4.13 38.97 -26.28
CA THR A 319 -2.92 39.81 -26.25
C THR A 319 -2.61 40.40 -27.62
N LYS A 320 -2.85 39.66 -28.72
CA LYS A 320 -2.69 40.19 -30.08
C LYS A 320 -3.81 41.14 -30.53
N SER A 321 -4.99 41.14 -29.89
CA SER A 321 -6.06 42.11 -30.20
C SER A 321 -5.94 43.42 -29.44
N THR A 322 -5.10 43.47 -28.40
CA THR A 322 -4.81 44.68 -27.60
C THR A 322 -3.56 45.42 -28.09
N GLU A 323 -2.79 44.83 -29.00
CA GLU A 323 -1.72 45.48 -29.76
C GLU A 323 -2.19 45.82 -31.19
N LYS A 324 -3.06 46.81 -31.35
CA LYS A 324 -3.32 47.44 -32.67
C LYS A 324 -3.35 48.97 -32.55
N ASN A 325 -2.30 49.57 -33.12
CA ASN A 325 -2.02 50.95 -33.56
C ASN A 325 -2.21 52.15 -32.59
N PRO A 326 -1.09 52.84 -32.24
CA PRO A 326 -1.10 54.20 -31.71
C PRO A 326 -1.29 55.32 -32.76
N ASP A 327 -1.49 55.02 -34.05
CA ASP A 327 -1.35 56.02 -35.13
C ASP A 327 -2.66 56.70 -35.62
N ASP A 328 -3.80 56.55 -34.93
CA ASP A 328 -5.04 57.30 -35.25
C ASP A 328 -5.25 58.54 -34.35
N VAL A 329 -4.18 59.33 -34.16
CA VAL A 329 -4.28 60.73 -33.71
C VAL A 329 -3.34 61.57 -34.58
N ILE A 330 -3.85 62.03 -35.73
CA ILE A 330 -3.59 63.33 -36.39
C ILE A 330 -4.33 63.28 -37.74
N ASN A 331 -5.54 63.84 -37.76
CA ASN A 331 -6.00 64.86 -38.72
C ASN A 331 -7.44 65.27 -38.42
#